data_AF-A0A1T4RL27-F1
#
_entry.id   AF-A0A1T4RL27-F1
#
_cell.length_a   1.000
_cell.length_b   1.000
_cell.length_c   1.000
_cell.angle_alpha   90.00
_cell.angle_beta   90.00
_cell.angle_gamma   90.00
#
_symmetry.space_group_name_H-M   'P 1'
#
loop_
_entity.id
_entity.type
_entity.pdbx_description
1 polymer ?
#
loop_
_entity_poly.entity_id
_entity_poly.type
_entity_poly.pdbx_seq_one_letter_code
_entity_poly.pdbx_strand_id
1 'polypeptide(L)' 'MKLVLSTPAKYRNSSEPFAIINNWMRSRSTIELLGLWEQLSNPDFKPLEFERFKNEAGSNYFVLSQQRWIEATIDKKQVA' A
#
# COMPACT_ATOMS: atom_id res chain seq x y z
N MET A 1 -2.64 0.15 -6.53
CA MET A 1 -2.00 1.08 -5.56
C MET A 1 -1.32 2.33 -6.15
N LYS A 2 -0.49 2.24 -7.21
CA LYS A 2 0.41 3.36 -7.64
C LYS A 2 -0.31 4.69 -7.88
N LEU A 3 -1.47 4.69 -8.53
CA LEU A 3 -2.27 5.91 -8.76
C LEU A 3 -3.11 6.31 -7.54
N VAL A 4 -3.65 5.33 -6.81
CA VAL A 4 -4.57 5.52 -5.66
C VAL A 4 -3.97 6.40 -4.56
N LEU A 5 -2.67 6.23 -4.25
CA LEU A 5 -2.01 7.02 -3.20
C LEU A 5 -1.16 8.16 -3.75
N SER A 6 -0.60 8.05 -4.96
CA SER A 6 0.31 9.07 -5.48
C SER A 6 -0.39 10.35 -5.92
N THR A 7 -1.61 10.26 -6.48
CA THR A 7 -2.33 11.45 -6.91
C THR A 7 -2.83 12.27 -5.72
N PRO A 8 -3.42 11.71 -4.65
CA PRO A 8 -3.85 12.51 -3.51
C PRO A 8 -2.66 13.02 -2.70
N ALA A 9 -1.55 12.27 -2.64
CA ALA A 9 -0.33 12.74 -1.97
C ALA A 9 0.27 13.96 -2.66
N LYS A 10 0.39 13.93 -4.00
CA LYS A 10 0.86 15.08 -4.79
C LYS A 10 -0.04 16.30 -4.65
N TYR A 11 -1.36 16.09 -4.58
CA TYR A 11 -2.32 17.17 -4.36
C TYR A 11 -2.16 17.80 -2.96
N ARG A 12 -1.88 17.00 -1.93
CA ARG A 12 -1.68 17.49 -0.55
C ARG A 12 -0.34 18.15 -0.34
N ASN A 13 0.73 17.58 -0.87
CA ASN A 13 2.08 18.12 -0.80
C ASN A 13 2.87 17.68 -2.02
N SER A 14 3.16 18.63 -2.90
CA SER A 14 3.93 18.37 -4.12
C SER A 14 5.43 18.25 -3.89
N SER A 15 5.97 18.74 -2.76
CA SER A 15 7.41 18.66 -2.48
C SER A 15 7.79 17.30 -1.88
N GLU A 16 6.96 16.73 -1.00
CA GLU A 16 7.25 15.46 -0.31
C GLU A 16 6.08 14.45 -0.33
N PRO A 17 5.60 14.03 -1.51
CA PRO A 17 4.47 13.10 -1.61
C PRO A 17 4.78 11.73 -0.99
N PHE A 18 6.03 11.29 -1.01
CA PHE A 18 6.45 10.00 -0.44
C PHE A 18 6.28 9.92 1.09
N ALA A 19 6.56 11.01 1.81
CA ALA A 19 6.39 11.06 3.26
C ALA A 19 4.91 10.92 3.63
N ILE A 20 4.02 11.55 2.87
CA ILE A 20 2.57 11.43 3.05
C ILE A 20 2.10 10.00 2.81
N ILE A 21 2.54 9.37 1.71
CA ILE A 21 2.18 7.98 1.39
C ILE A 21 2.62 7.05 2.51
N ASN A 22 3.87 7.17 2.97
CA ASN A 22 4.38 6.34 4.07
C ASN A 22 3.56 6.54 5.36
N ASN A 23 3.15 7.77 5.66
CA ASN A 23 2.30 8.03 6.82
C ASN A 23 0.92 7.37 6.69
N TRP A 24 0.26 7.48 5.54
CA TRP A 24 -1.01 6.80 5.29
C TRP A 24 -0.89 5.27 5.38
N MET A 25 0.21 4.71 4.89
CA MET A 25 0.48 3.27 4.95
C MET A 25 0.67 2.74 6.38
N ARG A 26 0.81 3.59 7.41
CA ARG A 26 0.84 3.14 8.82
C ARG A 26 -0.56 2.82 9.35
N SER A 27 -1.59 3.43 8.78
CA SER A 27 -2.96 3.29 9.24
C SER A 27 -3.55 1.96 8.79
N ARG A 28 -4.08 1.19 9.76
CA ARG A 28 -4.79 -0.06 9.48
C ARG A 28 -5.95 0.13 8.52
N SER A 29 -6.73 1.20 8.69
CA SER A 29 -7.88 1.50 7.82
C SER A 29 -7.47 1.74 6.38
N THR A 30 -6.32 2.41 6.16
CA THR A 30 -5.77 2.60 4.81
C THR A 30 -5.31 1.28 4.21
N ILE A 31 -4.64 0.43 4.99
CA ILE A 31 -4.19 -0.89 4.55
C ILE A 31 -5.37 -1.80 4.19
N GLU A 32 -6.44 -1.81 4.99
CA GLU A 32 -7.66 -2.57 4.70
C GLU A 32 -8.35 -2.09 3.42
N LEU A 33 -8.49 -0.77 3.24
CA LEU A 33 -9.06 -0.19 2.02
C LEU A 33 -8.25 -0.57 0.77
N LEU A 34 -6.92 -0.49 0.84
CA LEU A 34 -6.04 -0.87 -0.26
C LEU A 34 -6.13 -2.36 -0.55
N GLY A 35 -6.15 -3.22 0.47
CA GLY A 35 -6.29 -4.66 0.30
C GLY A 35 -7.60 -5.04 -0.41
N LEU A 36 -8.71 -4.43 -0.02
CA LEU A 36 -10.00 -4.64 -0.70
C LEU A 36 -9.95 -4.21 -2.17
N TRP A 37 -9.37 -3.04 -2.45
CA TRP A 37 -9.23 -2.56 -3.82
C TRP A 37 -8.36 -3.49 -4.67
N GLU A 38 -7.25 -3.98 -4.13
CA GLU A 38 -6.34 -4.91 -4.80
C GLU A 38 -7.01 -6.27 -5.06
N GLN A 39 -7.78 -6.80 -4.10
CA GLN A 39 -8.57 -8.03 -4.28
C GLN A 39 -9.58 -7.92 -5.42
N LEU A 40 -10.21 -6.76 -5.59
CA LEU A 40 -11.21 -6.53 -6.64
C LEU A 40 -10.58 -6.25 -8.01
N SER A 41 -9.41 -5.62 -8.03
CA SER A 41 -8.82 -5.08 -9.27
C SER A 41 -7.68 -5.92 -9.84
N ASN A 42 -6.99 -6.69 -8.99
CA ASN A 42 -5.74 -7.37 -9.35
C ASN A 42 -5.84 -8.89 -9.09
N PRO A 43 -5.98 -9.71 -10.16
CA PRO A 43 -6.07 -11.16 -10.01
C PRO A 43 -4.77 -11.80 -9.48
N ASP A 44 -3.61 -11.14 -9.66
CA ASP A 44 -2.30 -11.60 -9.17
C ASP A 44 -2.00 -11.17 -7.72
N PHE A 45 -3.00 -10.64 -7.01
CA PHE A 45 -2.85 -10.24 -5.63
C PHE A 45 -2.59 -11.45 -4.73
N LYS A 46 -1.66 -11.31 -3.77
CA LYS A 46 -1.27 -12.37 -2.82
C LYS A 46 -1.93 -12.11 -1.45
N PRO A 47 -3.08 -12.75 -1.14
CA PRO A 47 -3.84 -12.41 0.07
C PRO A 47 -3.10 -12.80 1.35
N LEU A 48 -2.31 -13.88 1.31
CA LEU A 48 -1.56 -14.36 2.46
C LEU A 48 -0.49 -13.35 2.92
N GLU A 49 0.24 -12.75 1.97
CA GLU A 49 1.24 -11.72 2.29
C GLU A 49 0.57 -10.43 2.77
N PHE A 50 -0.58 -10.09 2.18
CA PHE A 50 -1.40 -8.96 2.64
C PHE A 50 -1.89 -9.11 4.09
N GLU A 51 -2.35 -10.29 4.49
CA GLU A 51 -2.84 -10.52 5.86
C GLU A 51 -1.78 -10.18 6.91
N ARG A 52 -0.50 -10.43 6.63
CA ARG A 52 0.60 -10.05 7.53
C ARG A 52 0.65 -8.54 7.73
N PHE A 53 0.61 -7.78 6.63
CA PHE A 53 0.58 -6.31 6.71
C PHE A 53 -0.67 -5.80 7.43
N LYS A 54 -1.84 -6.38 7.17
CA LYS A 54 -3.09 -6.00 7.84
C LYS A 54 -3.03 -6.21 9.36
N ASN A 55 -2.44 -7.32 9.80
CA ASN A 55 -2.32 -7.66 11.21
C ASN A 55 -1.31 -6.78 11.96
N GLU A 56 -0.22 -6.39 11.31
CA GLU A 56 0.79 -5.51 11.90
C GLU A 56 0.41 -4.01 11.79
N ALA A 57 -0.45 -3.64 10.85
CA ALA A 57 -0.85 -2.26 10.63
C ALA A 57 -1.55 -1.63 11.84
N GLY A 58 -1.27 -0.34 12.08
CA GLY A 58 -1.75 0.39 13.26
C GLY A 58 -0.89 0.20 14.52
N SER A 59 0.07 -0.72 14.51
CA SER A 59 1.10 -0.78 15.54
C SER A 59 2.03 0.44 15.48
N ASN A 60 2.51 0.90 16.64
CA ASN A 60 3.48 1.99 16.74
C ASN A 60 4.81 1.68 16.01
N TYR A 61 5.23 0.41 15.99
CA TYR A 61 6.46 -0.02 15.30
C TYR A 61 6.24 -0.34 13.82
N PHE A 62 5.00 -0.32 13.34
CA PHE A 62 4.71 -0.67 11.96
C PHE A 62 5.20 0.40 10.99
N VAL A 63 6.01 -0.04 10.05
CA VAL A 63 6.55 0.77 8.96
C VAL A 63 6.45 -0.03 7.68
N LEU A 64 5.75 0.54 6.70
CA LEU A 64 5.54 -0.08 5.40
C LEU A 64 5.73 0.97 4.31
N SER A 65 6.63 0.69 3.38
CA SER A 65 6.82 1.53 2.20
C SER A 65 5.95 1.05 1.05
N GLN A 66 5.62 1.97 0.15
CA GLN A 66 4.87 1.66 -1.07
C GLN A 66 5.56 0.57 -1.92
N GLN A 67 6.89 0.62 -2.04
CA GLN A 67 7.65 -0.39 -2.78
C GLN A 67 7.51 -1.76 -2.13
N ARG A 68 7.72 -1.87 -0.81
CA ARG A 68 7.63 -3.14 -0.08
C ARG A 68 6.24 -3.78 -0.23
N TRP A 69 5.17 -2.99 -0.19
CA TRP A 69 3.83 -3.51 -0.47
C TRP A 69 3.72 -4.12 -1.86
N ILE A 70 4.13 -3.39 -2.91
CA ILE A 70 4.04 -3.87 -4.30
C ILE A 70 4.80 -5.18 -4.46
N GLU A 71 6.02 -5.24 -3.93
CA GLU A 71 6.88 -6.43 -4.08
C GLU A 71 6.34 -7.66 -3.35
N ALA A 72 5.71 -7.47 -2.19
CA ALA A 72 5.19 -8.56 -1.39
C ALA A 72 3.80 -9.02 -1.85
N THR A 73 2.93 -8.09 -2.29
CA THR A 73 1.51 -8.40 -2.57
C THR A 73 1.19 -8.61 -4.03
N ILE A 74 2.06 -8.19 -4.96
CA ILE A 74 1.85 -8.31 -6.40
C ILE A 74 2.99 -9.14 -6.99
N ASP A 75 2.68 -10.07 -7.91
CA ASP A 75 3.74 -10.78 -8.63
C ASP A 75 4.37 -9.89 -9.71
N LYS A 76 5.70 -9.80 -9.75
CA LYS A 76 6.44 -8.92 -10.68
C LYS A 76 6.40 -9.37 -12.14
N LYS A 77 5.78 -10.53 -12.45
CA LYS A 77 5.70 -11.08 -13.81
C LYS A 77 4.93 -10.21 -14.81
N GLN A 78 4.19 -9.19 -14.37
CA GLN A 78 3.47 -8.26 -15.26
C GLN A 78 4.09 -6.85 -15.37
N VAL A 79 5.29 -6.61 -14.81
CA VAL A 79 5.90 -5.25 -14.79
C VAL A 79 7.09 -5.12 -15.76
N ALA A 80 7.19 -6.00 -16.76
CA ALA A 80 8.15 -5.93 -17.87
C ALA A 80 7.48 -5.40 -19.13
#